data_AF-A0A818H2L6-F1
#
_entry.id   AF-A0A818H2L6-F1
#
_cell.length_a   1.000
_cell.length_b   1.000
_cell.length_c   1.000
_cell.angle_alpha   90.00
_cell.angle_beta   90.00
_cell.angle_gamma   90.00
#
_symmetry.space_group_name_H-M   'P 1'
#
loop_
_entity.id
_entity.type
_entity.pdbx_description
1 polymer ?
#
loop_
_entity_poly.entity_id
_entity_poly.type
_entity_poly.pdbx_seq_one_letter_code
_entity_poly.pdbx_strand_id
1 'polypeptide(L)'
;MSLLIESYYMQFLRCARCSHDLEYENPLYRPITLPVCGHTMCRKCIDIIRNETKCPQDQVSFGINHISIDQLLTNYPLLIILFDPSKIFELIIKY
;
A
#
# COMPACT_ATOMS: atom_id res chain seq x y z
N MET A 1 8.83 7.97 -23.59
CA MET A 1 9.38 7.94 -22.22
C MET A 1 8.30 8.06 -21.15
N SER A 2 7.21 8.82 -21.37
CA SER A 2 6.09 8.97 -20.41
C SER A 2 5.30 7.68 -20.15
N LEU A 3 4.92 6.93 -21.20
CA LEU A 3 4.09 5.72 -21.06
C LEU A 3 4.76 4.59 -20.26
N LEU A 4 6.09 4.45 -20.35
CA LEU A 4 6.84 3.46 -19.57
C LEU A 4 6.86 3.82 -18.09
N ILE A 5 6.97 5.12 -17.77
CA ILE A 5 6.98 5.63 -16.41
C ILE A 5 5.59 5.44 -15.77
N GLU A 6 4.52 5.77 -16.49
CA GLU A 6 3.14 5.50 -16.03
C GLU A 6 2.93 4.01 -15.78
N SER A 7 3.32 3.13 -16.72
CA SER A 7 3.20 1.68 -16.54
C SER A 7 4.00 1.14 -15.35
N TYR A 8 5.17 1.73 -15.07
CA TYR A 8 6.01 1.38 -13.93
C TYR A 8 5.39 1.85 -12.62
N TYR A 9 4.82 3.06 -12.56
CA TYR A 9 4.21 3.56 -11.33
C TYR A 9 2.90 2.84 -10.97
N MET A 10 2.14 2.39 -11.96
CA MET A 10 0.91 1.63 -11.73
C MET A 10 1.13 0.35 -10.92
N GLN A 11 2.34 -0.22 -10.92
CA GLN A 11 2.64 -1.40 -10.11
C GLN A 11 2.63 -1.12 -8.60
N PHE A 12 2.93 0.13 -8.17
CA PHE A 12 2.87 0.53 -6.76
C PHE A 12 1.44 0.75 -6.27
N LEU A 13 0.49 0.81 -7.20
CA LEU A 13 -0.93 1.00 -6.93
C LEU A 13 -1.68 -0.32 -6.80
N ARG A 14 -0.94 -1.43 -6.72
CA ARG A 14 -1.48 -2.77 -6.55
C ARG A 14 -1.12 -3.34 -5.20
N CYS A 15 -2.05 -4.07 -4.62
CA CYS A 15 -1.82 -4.77 -3.37
C CYS A 15 -0.66 -5.77 -3.52
N ALA A 16 0.35 -5.65 -2.66
CA ALA A 16 1.50 -6.55 -2.60
C ALA A 16 1.17 -8.05 -2.46
N ARG A 17 -0.04 -8.39 -2.00
CA ARG A 17 -0.47 -9.79 -1.79
C ARG A 17 -1.37 -10.31 -2.91
N CYS A 18 -2.42 -9.58 -3.28
CA CYS A 18 -3.43 -10.06 -4.23
C CYS A 18 -3.37 -9.42 -5.61
N SER A 19 -2.46 -8.46 -5.82
CA SER A 19 -2.29 -7.70 -7.06
C SER A 19 -3.52 -6.94 -7.54
N HIS A 20 -4.58 -6.85 -6.72
CA HIS A 20 -5.73 -6.01 -7.00
C HIS A 20 -5.34 -4.53 -6.85
N ASP A 21 -5.94 -3.69 -7.68
CA ASP A 21 -5.72 -2.24 -7.61
C ASP A 21 -6.21 -1.71 -6.25
N LEU A 22 -5.46 -0.79 -5.68
CA LEU A 22 -5.76 -0.14 -4.41
C LEU A 22 -6.67 1.06 -4.70
N GLU A 23 -7.75 1.20 -3.94
CA GLU A 23 -8.76 2.24 -4.16
C GLU A 23 -9.34 2.75 -2.84
N TYR A 24 -9.95 3.93 -2.86
CA TYR A 24 -10.45 4.57 -1.63
C TYR A 24 -11.91 4.25 -1.34
N GLU A 25 -12.69 4.18 -2.42
CA GLU A 25 -14.14 4.05 -2.44
C GLU A 25 -14.56 2.75 -1.77
N ASN A 26 -13.88 1.65 -2.07
CA ASN A 26 -14.15 0.36 -1.45
C ASN A 26 -13.28 0.16 -0.19
N PRO A 27 -13.88 0.09 1.01
CA PRO A 27 -13.13 -0.12 2.25
C PRO A 27 -12.24 -1.37 2.26
N LEU A 28 -12.59 -2.40 1.48
CA LEU A 28 -11.81 -3.65 1.41
C LEU A 28 -10.49 -3.48 0.66
N TYR A 29 -10.45 -2.55 -0.30
CA TYR A 29 -9.29 -2.31 -1.16
C TYR A 29 -8.45 -1.10 -0.74
N ARG A 30 -8.81 -0.45 0.36
CA ARG A 30 -8.04 0.66 0.92
C ARG A 30 -6.59 0.25 1.21
N PRO A 31 -5.62 1.10 0.83
CA PRO A 31 -4.21 0.81 1.02
C PRO A 31 -3.80 0.98 2.48
N ILE A 32 -3.44 -0.11 3.14
CA ILE A 32 -2.92 -0.13 4.51
C ILE A 32 -1.42 -0.43 4.46
N THR A 33 -0.64 0.38 5.16
CA THR A 33 0.81 0.24 5.28
C THR A 33 1.14 -0.65 6.46
N LEU A 34 1.92 -1.70 6.23
CA LEU A 34 2.44 -2.52 7.31
C LEU A 34 3.45 -1.72 8.14
N PRO A 35 3.39 -1.80 9.49
CA PRO A 35 4.41 -1.21 10.32
C PRO A 35 5.76 -1.89 10.04
N VAL A 36 6.85 -1.20 10.37
CA VAL A 36 8.24 -1.64 10.16
C VAL A 36 8.68 -1.61 8.70
N CYS A 37 8.06 -2.37 7.80
CA CYS A 37 8.55 -2.49 6.41
C CYS A 37 8.00 -1.46 5.43
N GLY A 38 6.87 -0.81 5.73
CA GLY A 38 6.28 0.20 4.85
C GLY A 38 5.59 -0.35 3.59
N HIS A 39 5.57 -1.67 3.39
CA HIS A 39 4.85 -2.28 2.27
C HIS A 39 3.34 -2.09 2.43
N THR A 40 2.67 -1.76 1.32
CA THR A 40 1.24 -1.46 1.29
C THR A 40 0.44 -2.64 0.75
N MET A 41 -0.66 -2.98 1.42
CA MET A 41 -1.62 -4.02 1.03
C MET A 41 -3.04 -3.51 1.19
N CYS A 42 -4.00 -4.13 0.48
CA CYS A 42 -5.39 -3.82 0.73
C CYS A 42 -5.83 -4.28 2.14
N ARG A 43 -6.77 -3.55 2.74
CA ARG A 43 -7.35 -3.86 4.06
C ARG A 43 -7.80 -5.32 4.18
N LYS A 44 -8.47 -5.86 3.16
CA LYS A 44 -8.87 -7.27 3.10
C LYS A 44 -7.68 -8.22 3.24
N CYS A 45 -6.56 -7.93 2.59
CA CYS A 45 -5.37 -8.78 2.68
C CYS A 45 -4.70 -8.65 4.05
N ILE A 46 -4.67 -7.46 4.65
CA ILE A 46 -4.17 -7.28 6.03
C ILE A 46 -4.95 -8.15 7.02
N ASP A 47 -6.27 -8.21 6.90
CA ASP A 47 -7.11 -9.03 7.78
C ASP A 47 -6.78 -10.53 7.67
N ILE A 48 -6.50 -11.00 6.45
CA ILE A 48 -6.04 -12.39 6.21
C ILE A 48 -4.68 -12.65 6.85
N ILE A 49 -3.75 -11.69 6.76
CA ILE A 49 -2.37 -11.88 7.23
C ILE A 49 -2.12 -11.46 8.67
N ARG A 50 -3.13 -11.00 9.42
CA ARG A 50 -2.91 -10.45 10.77
C ARG A 50 -2.27 -11.45 11.73
N ASN A 51 -2.47 -12.75 11.49
CA ASN A 51 -1.92 -13.84 12.28
C ASN A 51 -0.57 -14.34 11.74
N GLU A 52 -0.16 -13.89 10.56
CA GLU A 52 1.18 -14.12 10.03
C GLU A 52 2.17 -13.21 10.79
N THR A 53 3.43 -13.65 10.89
CA THR A 53 4.46 -12.90 11.62
C THR A 53 5.32 -12.04 10.71
N LYS A 54 5.31 -12.31 9.39
CA LYS A 54 6.23 -11.76 8.41
C LYS A 54 5.49 -11.21 7.20
N CYS A 55 5.99 -10.10 6.66
CA CYS A 55 5.47 -9.51 5.43
C CYS A 55 5.67 -10.50 4.26
N PRO A 56 4.64 -10.78 3.45
CA PRO A 56 4.78 -11.66 2.29
C PRO A 56 5.76 -11.13 1.23
N GLN A 57 6.07 -9.82 1.21
CA GLN A 57 6.93 -9.22 0.19
C GLN A 57 8.43 -9.29 0.54
N ASP A 58 8.81 -8.91 1.76
CA ASP A 58 10.22 -8.82 2.18
C ASP A 58 10.57 -9.69 3.39
N GLN A 59 9.60 -10.44 3.92
CA GLN A 59 9.74 -11.32 5.08
C GLN A 59 10.11 -10.61 6.39
N VAL A 60 10.00 -9.28 6.44
CA VAL A 60 10.22 -8.49 7.66
C VAL A 60 9.09 -8.74 8.64
N SER A 61 9.45 -8.94 9.91
CA SER A 61 8.48 -9.16 10.98
C SER A 61 7.72 -7.88 11.32
N PHE A 62 6.39 -7.93 11.34
CA PHE A 62 5.54 -6.74 11.58
C PHE A 62 4.67 -6.81 12.85
N GLY A 63 4.36 -8.01 13.37
CA GLY A 63 3.71 -8.21 14.68
C GLY A 63 2.40 -7.44 14.93
N ILE A 64 1.42 -7.49 14.00
CA ILE A 64 0.14 -6.72 14.12
C ILE A 64 -1.02 -7.53 14.73
N ASN A 65 -0.81 -8.76 15.17
CA ASN A 65 -1.85 -9.64 15.69
C ASN A 65 -2.66 -9.02 16.85
N HIS A 66 -2.03 -8.17 17.65
CA HIS A 66 -2.64 -7.46 18.79
C HIS A 66 -3.22 -6.08 18.46
N ILE A 67 -3.04 -5.59 17.23
CA ILE A 67 -3.43 -4.24 16.81
C ILE A 67 -4.72 -4.34 15.97
N SER A 68 -5.67 -3.43 16.21
CA SER A 68 -6.82 -3.32 15.32
C SER A 68 -6.38 -2.77 13.96
N ILE A 69 -6.93 -3.29 12.86
CA ILE A 69 -6.61 -2.81 11.51
C ILE A 69 -6.91 -1.31 11.36
N ASP A 70 -7.91 -0.80 12.07
CA ASP A 70 -8.25 0.64 12.07
C ASP A 70 -7.18 1.53 12.70
N GLN A 71 -6.23 0.96 13.43
CA GLN A 71 -5.10 1.67 14.01
C GLN A 71 -3.88 1.67 13.09
N LEU A 72 -3.91 0.93 11.98
CA LEU A 72 -2.83 0.90 11.00
C LEU A 72 -2.93 2.09 10.04
N LEU A 73 -1.78 2.53 9.55
CA LEU A 73 -1.69 3.69 8.67
C LEU A 73 -2.33 3.38 7.31
N THR A 74 -3.38 4.10 6.96
CA THR A 74 -3.90 4.12 5.58
C THR A 74 -2.99 5.01 4.72
N ASN A 75 -2.50 4.49 3.59
CA ASN A 75 -1.59 5.19 2.69
C ASN A 75 -2.36 6.14 1.74
N TYR A 76 -2.92 7.21 2.30
CA TYR A 76 -3.61 8.24 1.52
C TYR A 76 -2.76 8.90 0.42
N PRO A 77 -1.44 9.16 0.64
CA PRO A 77 -0.60 9.72 -0.43
C PRO A 77 -0.53 8.85 -1.69
N LEU A 78 -0.56 7.52 -1.53
CA LEU A 78 -0.59 6.59 -2.67
C LEU A 78 -1.85 6.77 -3.52
N LEU A 79 -2.97 7.15 -2.90
CA LEU A 79 -4.22 7.43 -3.60
C LEU A 79 -4.17 8.79 -4.33
N ILE A 80 -3.49 9.79 -3.78
CA ILE A 80 -3.32 11.09 -4.46
C ILE A 80 -2.56 10.90 -5.78
N ILE A 81 -1.60 9.99 -5.82
CA ILE A 81 -0.86 9.63 -7.04
C ILE A 81 -1.79 9.02 -8.11
N LEU A 82 -2.82 8.26 -7.73
CA LEU A 82 -3.82 7.72 -8.67
C LEU A 82 -4.63 8.83 -9.35
N PHE A 83 -5.01 9.85 -8.58
CA PHE A 83 -5.87 10.93 -9.08
C PHE A 83 -5.08 12.01 -9.83
N ASP A 84 -3.81 12.22 -9.47
CA ASP A 84 -2.94 13.20 -10.12
C ASP A 84 -1.47 12.72 -10.15
N PRO A 85 -1.09 11.94 -11.17
CA PRO A 85 0.27 11.43 -11.32
C PRO A 85 1.33 12.53 -11.44
N SER A 86 0.96 13.76 -11.82
CA SER A 86 1.90 14.89 -11.90
C SER A 86 2.48 15.27 -10.53
N LYS A 87 1.78 14.92 -9.44
CA LYS A 87 2.21 15.16 -8.05
C LYS A 87 3.24 14.16 -7.51
N ILE A 88 3.55 13.09 -8.26
CA ILE A 88 4.61 12.13 -7.90
C ILE A 88 5.94 12.87 -7.63
N PHE A 89 6.30 13.83 -8.48
CA PHE A 89 7.56 14.57 -8.36
C PHE A 89 7.63 15.47 -7.12
N GLU A 90 6.50 16.02 -6.66
CA GLU A 90 6.46 16.87 -5.47
C GLU A 90 6.65 16.09 -4.16
N LEU A 91 6.24 14.81 -4.13
CA LEU A 91 6.39 13.93 -2.97
C LEU A 91 7.78 13.31 -2.87
N ILE A 92 8.46 13.08 -4.01
CA ILE A 92 9.78 12.44 -4.07
C ILE A 92 10.92 13.43 -3.78
N ILE A 93 10.80 14.71 -4.09
CA ILE A 93 11.91 15.69 -3.99
C ILE A 93 12.09 16.26 -2.55
N LYS A 94 11.28 15.85 -1.57
CA LYS A 94 11.40 16.32 -0.18
C LYS A 94 12.26 15.46 0.75
N TYR A 95 12.94 14.43 0.24
CA TYR A 95 13.93 13.64 0.98
C TYR A 95 15.21 13.45 0.18
#